data_AF-A0A1V6PK72-F1
#
_entry.id   AF-A0A1V6PK72-F1
#
_cell.length_a   1.000
_cell.length_b   1.000
_cell.length_c   1.000
_cell.angle_alpha   90.00
_cell.angle_beta   90.00
_cell.angle_gamma   90.00
#
_symmetry.space_group_name_H-M   'P 1'
#
loop_
_entity.id
_entity.type
_entity.pdbx_description
1 polymer ?
#
loop_
_entity_poly.entity_id
_entity_poly.type
_entity_poly.pdbx_seq_one_letter_code
_entity_poly.pdbx_strand_id
1 'polypeptide(L)'
;MRAAYLGLPDDIKKRIEKLVVEHWIWHSRKLAAPQEFDKPTDEEKALLPPAYHKLVQIAPDGINKTLYIASHARRIIGMPDSESTSLIRALLDHAQQPQYQVTVKWKNVGDLVQWDNRCTMHRATAFQDQKNRRDMGRTTIHDHGPGAFGVKNQLLADDVDVLVGGKIDISAGPTPETQTQEQILAM
;
A
#
# COMPACT_ATOMS: atom_id res chain seq x y z
N MET A 1 -4.75 3.82 5.03
CA MET A 1 -3.42 3.22 5.27
C MET A 1 -2.85 3.53 6.65
N ARG A 2 -3.07 4.72 7.23
CA ARG A 2 -2.75 5.01 8.65
C ARG A 2 -3.43 4.03 9.63
N ALA A 3 -4.75 3.89 9.55
CA ALA A 3 -5.50 2.95 10.40
C ALA A 3 -5.03 1.49 10.25
N ALA A 4 -4.74 1.06 9.00
CA ALA A 4 -4.19 -0.25 8.73
C ALA A 4 -2.82 -0.46 9.41
N TYR A 5 -1.91 0.54 9.35
CA TYR A 5 -0.64 0.49 10.08
C TYR A 5 -0.85 0.37 11.60
N LEU A 6 -1.73 1.20 12.18
CA LEU A 6 -2.00 1.20 13.61
C LEU A 6 -2.53 -0.15 14.09
N GLY A 7 -3.38 -0.80 13.30
CA GLY A 7 -3.95 -2.10 13.61
C GLY A 7 -3.02 -3.31 13.40
N LEU A 8 -1.77 -3.10 12.98
CA LEU A 8 -0.78 -4.17 12.93
C LEU A 8 -0.27 -4.52 14.35
N PRO A 9 0.05 -5.79 14.63
CA PRO A 9 0.82 -6.17 15.81
C PRO A 9 2.18 -5.46 15.87
N ASP A 10 2.69 -5.21 17.07
CA ASP A 10 3.92 -4.42 17.27
C ASP A 10 5.18 -5.12 16.77
N ASP A 11 5.23 -6.45 16.81
CA ASP A 11 6.30 -7.24 16.20
C ASP A 11 6.33 -7.06 14.67
N ILE A 12 5.15 -7.04 14.03
CA ILE A 12 5.04 -6.76 12.60
C ILE A 12 5.49 -5.34 12.29
N LYS A 13 5.02 -4.34 13.06
CA LYS A 13 5.44 -2.93 12.90
C LYS A 13 6.96 -2.80 12.97
N LYS A 14 7.61 -3.43 13.97
CA LYS A 14 9.07 -3.45 14.11
C LYS A 14 9.76 -4.08 12.90
N ARG A 15 9.24 -5.22 12.41
CA ARG A 15 9.81 -5.94 11.27
C ARG A 15 9.74 -5.14 9.97
N ILE A 16 8.64 -4.41 9.74
CA ILE A 16 8.43 -3.71 8.47
C ILE A 16 9.00 -2.28 8.42
N GLU A 17 9.43 -1.74 9.57
CA GLU A 17 9.80 -0.34 9.77
C GLU A 17 10.82 0.19 8.77
N LYS A 18 11.82 -0.63 8.42
CA LYS A 18 12.94 -0.24 7.54
C LYS A 18 12.84 -0.81 6.13
N LEU A 19 11.79 -1.56 5.82
CA LEU A 19 11.68 -2.26 4.53
C LEU A 19 11.49 -1.28 3.38
N VAL A 20 12.12 -1.59 2.26
CA VAL A 20 11.96 -0.89 0.98
C VAL A 20 11.23 -1.81 0.00
N VAL A 21 10.23 -1.27 -0.66
CA VAL A 21 9.39 -1.96 -1.64
C VAL A 21 9.69 -1.43 -3.03
N GLU A 22 9.91 -2.34 -3.97
CA GLU A 22 9.89 -2.07 -5.40
C GLU A 22 8.44 -1.97 -5.89
N HIS A 23 8.06 -0.81 -6.38
CA HIS A 23 6.80 -0.55 -7.06
C HIS A 23 7.01 -0.51 -8.56
N TRP A 24 6.29 -1.33 -9.30
CA TRP A 24 6.42 -1.40 -10.75
C TRP A 24 5.08 -1.51 -11.46
N ILE A 25 4.82 -0.58 -12.37
CA ILE A 25 3.54 -0.52 -13.10
C ILE A 25 3.32 -1.77 -13.95
N TRP A 26 4.38 -2.29 -14.58
CA TRP A 26 4.31 -3.51 -15.40
C TRP A 26 3.92 -4.75 -14.59
N HIS A 27 4.31 -4.83 -13.31
CA HIS A 27 3.85 -5.89 -12.41
C HIS A 27 2.32 -5.85 -12.25
N SER A 28 1.77 -4.69 -11.90
CA SER A 28 0.32 -4.56 -11.69
C SER A 28 -0.50 -4.74 -12.97
N ARG A 29 0.01 -4.29 -14.12
CA ARG A 29 -0.64 -4.46 -15.43
C ARG A 29 -0.71 -5.94 -15.80
N LYS A 30 0.39 -6.67 -15.61
CA LYS A 30 0.44 -8.11 -15.80
C LYS A 30 -0.56 -8.85 -14.90
N LEU A 31 -0.74 -8.43 -13.64
CA LEU A 31 -1.75 -9.01 -12.76
C LEU A 31 -3.18 -8.72 -13.23
N ALA A 32 -3.43 -7.53 -13.78
CA ALA A 32 -4.77 -7.11 -14.21
C ALA A 32 -5.20 -7.70 -15.57
N ALA A 33 -4.30 -7.73 -16.55
CA ALA A 33 -4.55 -8.30 -17.88
C ALA A 33 -3.30 -9.07 -18.36
N PRO A 34 -3.12 -10.32 -17.87
CA PRO A 34 -1.93 -11.13 -18.18
C PRO A 34 -1.73 -11.34 -19.69
N GLN A 35 -2.81 -11.51 -20.46
CA GLN A 35 -2.75 -11.77 -21.90
C GLN A 35 -2.22 -10.56 -22.68
N GLU A 36 -2.42 -9.35 -22.17
CA GLU A 36 -2.03 -8.10 -22.83
C GLU A 36 -0.64 -7.62 -22.39
N PHE A 37 -0.27 -7.86 -21.12
CA PHE A 37 0.92 -7.26 -20.50
C PHE A 37 1.96 -8.27 -19.98
N ASP A 38 1.96 -9.52 -20.48
CA ASP A 38 2.91 -10.55 -20.03
C ASP A 38 4.38 -10.18 -20.28
N LYS A 39 4.66 -9.48 -21.39
CA LYS A 39 6.01 -9.24 -21.93
C LYS A 39 6.17 -7.82 -22.49
N PRO A 40 6.30 -6.79 -21.64
CA PRO A 40 6.70 -5.47 -22.11
C PRO A 40 8.09 -5.50 -22.78
N THR A 41 8.29 -4.67 -23.79
CA THR A 41 9.59 -4.50 -24.47
C THR A 41 10.59 -3.81 -23.53
N ASP A 42 11.88 -3.89 -23.85
CA ASP A 42 12.89 -3.24 -23.01
C ASP A 42 12.82 -1.70 -23.09
N GLU A 43 12.40 -1.15 -24.24
CA GLU A 43 12.10 0.27 -24.40
C GLU A 43 10.94 0.71 -23.49
N GLU A 44 9.86 -0.08 -23.44
CA GLU A 44 8.71 0.15 -22.57
C GLU A 44 9.07 0.09 -21.08
N LYS A 45 9.97 -0.83 -20.70
CA LYS A 45 10.48 -0.93 -19.33
C LYS A 45 11.37 0.27 -18.99
N ALA A 46 12.17 0.76 -19.92
CA ALA A 46 13.05 1.91 -19.72
C ALA A 46 12.27 3.23 -19.54
N LEU A 47 11.13 3.37 -20.22
CA LEU A 47 10.23 4.52 -20.05
C LEU A 47 9.52 4.54 -18.69
N LEU A 48 9.27 3.37 -18.11
CA LEU A 48 8.57 3.21 -16.83
C LEU A 48 9.37 2.29 -15.88
N PRO A 49 10.52 2.77 -15.39
CA PRO A 49 11.37 2.00 -14.48
C PRO A 49 10.66 1.78 -13.14
N PRO A 50 11.03 0.74 -12.38
CA PRO A 50 10.53 0.56 -11.03
C PRO A 50 10.95 1.72 -10.12
N ALA A 51 10.08 2.06 -9.17
CA ALA A 51 10.34 3.02 -8.11
C ALA A 51 10.51 2.29 -6.77
N TYR A 52 11.37 2.80 -5.91
CA TYR A 52 11.66 2.18 -4.61
C TYR A 52 11.18 3.09 -3.50
N HIS A 53 10.32 2.61 -2.61
CA HIS A 53 9.75 3.40 -1.53
C HIS A 53 9.84 2.65 -0.21
N LYS A 54 10.02 3.38 0.90
CA LYS A 54 9.87 2.77 2.24
C LYS A 54 8.45 2.25 2.40
N LEU A 55 8.31 1.03 2.92
CA LEU A 55 7.02 0.40 3.23
C LEU A 55 6.27 1.18 4.31
N VAL A 56 7.00 1.72 5.29
CA VAL A 56 6.46 2.60 6.32
C VAL A 56 6.95 4.02 6.07
N GLN A 57 6.02 4.95 5.94
CA GLN A 57 6.30 6.37 5.75
C GLN A 57 5.70 7.21 6.87
N ILE A 58 6.25 8.40 7.09
CA ILE A 58 5.59 9.44 7.88
C ILE A 58 4.47 10.02 7.04
N ALA A 59 3.26 10.01 7.59
CA ALA A 59 2.09 10.56 6.97
C ALA A 59 2.21 12.08 6.84
N PRO A 60 1.39 12.71 5.99
CA PRO A 60 1.48 14.16 5.74
C PRO A 60 1.21 15.05 6.95
N ASP A 61 0.62 14.50 8.01
CA ASP A 61 0.46 15.18 9.31
C ASP A 61 1.79 15.31 10.08
N GLY A 62 2.87 14.71 9.59
CA GLY A 62 4.22 14.81 10.16
C GLY A 62 4.45 13.95 11.40
N ILE A 63 3.44 13.20 11.86
CA ILE A 63 3.48 12.50 13.16
C ILE A 63 3.14 11.03 12.98
N ASN A 64 2.04 10.74 12.29
CA ASN A 64 1.55 9.38 12.18
C ASN A 64 2.33 8.59 11.13
N LYS A 65 2.39 7.27 11.30
CA LYS A 65 2.94 6.38 10.28
C LYS A 65 1.85 5.83 9.38
N THR A 66 2.21 5.52 8.15
CA THR A 66 1.33 4.94 7.14
C THR A 66 2.04 3.86 6.34
N LEU A 67 1.29 2.83 5.95
CA LEU A 67 1.75 1.85 4.97
C LEU A 67 1.74 2.47 3.57
N TYR A 68 2.85 2.35 2.85
CA TYR A 68 2.98 2.73 1.44
C TYR A 68 3.11 1.45 0.59
N ILE A 69 1.94 0.86 0.32
CA ILE A 69 1.81 -0.39 -0.43
C ILE A 69 0.54 -0.31 -1.28
N ALA A 70 0.58 -0.93 -2.47
CA ALA A 70 -0.54 -1.00 -3.40
C ALA A 70 -0.32 -2.17 -4.38
N SER A 71 -1.19 -2.34 -5.37
CA SER A 71 -1.06 -3.37 -6.42
C SER A 71 0.23 -3.28 -7.24
N HIS A 72 0.90 -2.13 -7.24
CA HIS A 72 2.19 -1.94 -7.89
C HIS A 72 3.36 -2.56 -7.11
N ALA A 73 3.19 -2.89 -5.83
CA ALA A 73 4.22 -3.49 -5.00
C ALA A 73 4.58 -4.89 -5.54
N ARG A 74 5.79 -5.01 -6.10
CA ARG A 74 6.27 -6.24 -6.72
C ARG A 74 7.10 -7.07 -5.76
N ARG A 75 8.06 -6.45 -5.08
CA ARG A 75 8.97 -7.14 -4.16
C ARG A 75 9.53 -6.24 -3.07
N ILE A 76 10.00 -6.84 -1.99
CA ILE A 76 10.71 -6.19 -0.88
C ILE A 76 12.20 -6.42 -1.09
N ILE A 77 12.99 -5.35 -1.03
CA ILE A 77 14.43 -5.42 -1.26
C ILE A 77 15.12 -6.11 -0.09
N GLY A 78 16.10 -6.98 -0.41
CA GLY A 78 16.84 -7.76 0.58
C GLY A 78 16.06 -8.96 1.14
N MET A 79 14.87 -9.25 0.62
CA MET A 79 14.03 -10.36 1.06
C MET A 79 13.87 -11.39 -0.06
N PRO A 80 13.87 -12.71 0.22
CA PRO A 80 13.58 -13.73 -0.78
C PRO A 80 12.21 -13.50 -1.44
N ASP A 81 12.11 -13.74 -2.75
CA ASP A 81 10.90 -13.44 -3.54
C ASP A 81 9.62 -14.06 -2.98
N SER A 82 9.70 -15.30 -2.47
CA SER A 82 8.56 -16.02 -1.87
C SER A 82 8.10 -15.40 -0.55
N GLU A 83 9.03 -15.00 0.31
CA GLU A 83 8.74 -14.31 1.57
C GLU A 83 8.20 -12.91 1.32
N SER A 84 8.83 -12.18 0.39
CA SER A 84 8.40 -10.86 -0.06
C SER A 84 6.96 -10.89 -0.59
N THR A 85 6.66 -11.82 -1.49
CA THR A 85 5.31 -11.96 -2.06
C THR A 85 4.28 -12.30 -0.98
N SER A 86 4.63 -13.20 -0.05
CA SER A 86 3.76 -13.57 1.07
C SER A 86 3.47 -12.37 1.98
N LEU A 87 4.49 -11.58 2.34
CA LEU A 87 4.35 -10.40 3.18
C LEU A 87 3.55 -9.29 2.48
N ILE A 88 3.81 -9.02 1.20
CA ILE A 88 3.05 -8.03 0.42
C ILE A 88 1.56 -8.40 0.40
N ARG A 89 1.24 -9.66 0.10
CA ARG A 89 -0.15 -10.15 0.11
C ARG A 89 -0.78 -10.01 1.48
N ALA A 90 -0.09 -10.46 2.52
CA ALA A 90 -0.55 -10.35 3.90
C ALA A 90 -0.91 -8.89 4.27
N LEU A 91 -0.01 -7.94 4.00
CA LEU A 91 -0.26 -6.53 4.31
C LEU A 91 -1.40 -5.93 3.47
N LEU A 92 -1.53 -6.34 2.20
CA LEU A 92 -2.64 -5.94 1.35
C LEU A 92 -3.98 -6.49 1.83
N ASP A 93 -4.01 -7.75 2.27
CA ASP A 93 -5.21 -8.40 2.81
C ASP A 93 -5.63 -7.74 4.12
N HIS A 94 -4.68 -7.46 5.02
CA HIS A 94 -4.89 -6.70 6.24
C HIS A 94 -5.45 -5.30 5.96
N ALA A 95 -4.80 -4.55 5.06
CA ALA A 95 -5.21 -3.18 4.73
C ALA A 95 -6.57 -3.10 4.01
N GLN A 96 -7.05 -4.22 3.46
CA GLN A 96 -8.36 -4.34 2.82
C GLN A 96 -9.45 -4.88 3.75
N GLN A 97 -9.19 -5.08 5.04
CA GLN A 97 -10.26 -5.48 5.96
C GLN A 97 -11.36 -4.39 6.07
N PRO A 98 -12.65 -4.74 6.27
CA PRO A 98 -13.76 -3.79 6.21
C PRO A 98 -13.62 -2.57 7.12
N GLN A 99 -13.03 -2.72 8.31
CA GLN A 99 -12.83 -1.61 9.26
C GLN A 99 -11.84 -0.53 8.78
N TYR A 100 -11.07 -0.80 7.72
CA TYR A 100 -10.16 0.18 7.11
C TYR A 100 -10.70 0.78 5.81
N GLN A 101 -11.91 0.38 5.39
CA GLN A 101 -12.52 0.83 4.15
C GLN A 101 -13.53 1.95 4.38
N VAL A 102 -13.56 2.90 3.43
CA VAL A 102 -14.65 3.87 3.29
C VAL A 102 -15.22 3.71 1.90
N THR A 103 -16.53 3.50 1.80
CA THR A 103 -17.24 3.42 0.52
C THR A 103 -17.95 4.74 0.26
N VAL A 104 -17.60 5.39 -0.84
CA VAL A 104 -18.28 6.61 -1.29
C VAL A 104 -19.32 6.24 -2.35
N LYS A 105 -20.59 6.49 -2.03
CA LYS A 105 -21.70 6.38 -2.98
C LYS A 105 -21.90 7.74 -3.65
N TRP A 106 -21.64 7.82 -4.95
CA TRP A 106 -21.98 8.97 -5.79
C TRP A 106 -23.50 9.10 -5.82
N LYS A 107 -24.02 10.28 -5.46
CA LYS A 107 -25.46 10.56 -5.38
C LYS A 107 -25.91 11.52 -6.48
N ASN A 108 -25.11 12.55 -6.76
CA ASN A 108 -25.49 13.62 -7.69
C ASN A 108 -24.40 13.90 -8.73
N VAL A 109 -24.81 14.47 -9.86
CA VAL A 109 -23.89 15.09 -10.81
C VAL A 109 -23.22 16.28 -10.12
N GLY A 110 -21.89 16.35 -10.20
CA GLY A 110 -21.11 17.39 -9.55
C GLY A 110 -20.66 17.06 -8.12
N ASP A 111 -21.01 15.88 -7.58
CA ASP A 111 -20.34 15.37 -6.39
C ASP A 111 -18.82 15.41 -6.61
N LEU A 112 -18.06 15.76 -5.57
CA LEU A 112 -16.61 15.83 -5.62
C LEU A 112 -16.05 14.98 -4.48
N VAL A 113 -15.08 14.13 -4.81
CA VAL A 113 -14.34 13.36 -3.82
C VAL A 113 -12.88 13.71 -3.95
N GLN A 114 -12.30 14.13 -2.83
CA GLN A 114 -10.87 14.31 -2.69
C GLN A 114 -10.34 13.27 -1.71
N TRP A 115 -9.21 12.65 -2.07
CA TRP A 115 -8.49 11.74 -1.18
C TRP A 115 -6.99 12.00 -1.28
N ASP A 116 -6.26 11.67 -0.22
CA ASP A 116 -4.80 11.81 -0.17
C ASP A 116 -4.14 10.46 -0.48
N ASN A 117 -3.54 10.33 -1.66
CA ASN A 117 -2.86 9.10 -2.11
C ASN A 117 -1.71 8.68 -1.18
N ARG A 118 -1.14 9.60 -0.39
CA ARG A 118 -0.04 9.30 0.54
C ARG A 118 -0.48 8.44 1.72
N CYS A 119 -1.78 8.38 2.00
CA CYS A 119 -2.31 7.63 3.14
C CYS A 119 -3.53 6.76 2.81
N THR A 120 -3.88 6.61 1.53
CA THR A 120 -5.05 5.85 1.06
C THR A 120 -4.71 4.95 -0.12
N MET A 121 -5.27 3.75 -0.13
CA MET A 121 -5.49 2.99 -1.36
C MET A 121 -6.94 3.21 -1.80
N HIS A 122 -7.21 3.16 -3.11
CA HIS A 122 -8.56 3.29 -3.64
C HIS A 122 -8.78 2.35 -4.82
N ARG A 123 -10.03 1.95 -5.02
CA ARG A 123 -10.46 1.20 -6.20
C ARG A 123 -11.88 1.58 -6.57
N ALA A 124 -12.22 1.43 -7.85
CA ALA A 124 -13.61 1.43 -8.27
C ALA A 124 -14.26 0.10 -7.87
N THR A 125 -15.55 0.15 -7.50
CA THR A 125 -16.40 -1.05 -7.43
C THR A 125 -16.89 -1.38 -8.83
N ALA A 126 -17.13 -2.68 -9.09
CA ALA A 126 -17.78 -3.10 -10.33
C ALA A 126 -19.16 -2.42 -10.46
N PHE A 127 -19.53 -2.09 -11.70
CA PHE A 127 -20.85 -1.56 -12.05
C PHE A 127 -21.27 -2.15 -13.41
N GLN A 128 -22.55 -2.03 -13.76
CA GLN A 128 -23.06 -2.55 -15.03
C GLN A 128 -22.67 -1.62 -16.19
N ASP A 129 -21.39 -1.67 -16.59
CA ASP A 129 -20.77 -0.79 -17.59
C ASP A 129 -21.35 -0.95 -19.01
N GLN A 130 -21.88 -2.13 -19.34
CA GLN A 130 -22.58 -2.37 -20.61
C GLN A 130 -23.96 -1.72 -20.66
N LYS A 131 -24.55 -1.41 -19.50
CA LYS A 131 -25.92 -0.85 -19.39
C LYS A 131 -25.94 0.62 -19.01
N ASN A 132 -24.94 1.06 -18.25
CA ASN A 132 -24.90 2.39 -17.66
C ASN A 132 -23.59 3.09 -18.00
N ARG A 133 -23.66 4.37 -18.36
CA ARG A 133 -22.49 5.21 -18.56
C ARG A 133 -22.00 5.75 -17.22
N ARG A 134 -20.69 5.86 -17.08
CA ARG A 134 -20.03 6.52 -15.95
C ARG A 134 -18.96 7.44 -16.49
N ASP A 135 -19.17 8.75 -16.32
CA ASP A 135 -18.24 9.80 -16.73
C ASP A 135 -17.69 10.51 -15.49
N MET A 136 -16.37 10.67 -15.42
CA MET A 136 -15.66 11.21 -14.27
C MET A 136 -14.44 12.01 -14.71
N GLY A 137 -14.42 13.29 -14.37
CA GLY A 137 -13.20 14.10 -14.44
C GLY A 137 -12.26 13.78 -13.28
N ARG A 138 -10.96 13.64 -13.56
CA ARG A 138 -9.92 13.49 -12.53
C ARG A 138 -8.79 14.47 -12.77
N THR A 139 -8.37 15.11 -11.68
CA THR A 139 -7.07 15.78 -11.58
C THR A 139 -6.25 15.11 -10.47
N THR A 140 -4.93 15.17 -10.57
CA THR A 140 -4.01 14.63 -9.55
C THR A 140 -2.92 15.65 -9.31
N ILE A 141 -2.63 15.93 -8.04
CA ILE A 141 -1.53 16.82 -7.63
C ILE A 141 -0.34 15.93 -7.29
N HIS A 142 0.86 16.31 -7.76
CA HIS A 142 2.09 15.61 -7.43
C HIS A 142 2.40 15.77 -5.93
N ASP A 143 2.93 14.70 -5.34
CA ASP A 143 3.46 14.81 -3.99
C ASP A 143 4.70 15.72 -3.99
N HIS A 144 4.73 16.68 -3.07
CA HIS A 144 5.86 17.57 -2.83
C HIS A 144 6.48 17.31 -1.45
N GLY A 145 6.06 16.25 -0.75
CA GLY A 145 6.60 15.82 0.52
C GLY A 145 7.98 15.16 0.40
N PRO A 146 8.68 14.98 1.53
CA PRO A 146 10.06 14.45 1.55
C PRO A 146 10.17 13.01 1.02
N GLY A 147 9.07 12.24 1.02
CA GLY A 147 9.02 10.88 0.50
C GLY A 147 8.57 10.75 -0.96
N ALA A 148 8.26 11.86 -1.65
CA ALA A 148 7.59 11.86 -2.95
C ALA A 148 8.33 11.06 -4.03
N PHE A 149 9.66 11.11 -4.02
CA PHE A 149 10.51 10.47 -5.03
C PHE A 149 11.15 9.16 -4.56
N GLY A 150 10.67 8.60 -3.45
CA GLY A 150 11.16 7.33 -2.92
C GLY A 150 12.59 7.40 -2.38
N VAL A 151 13.22 6.24 -2.26
CA VAL A 151 14.63 6.12 -1.93
C VAL A 151 15.44 6.15 -3.22
N LYS A 152 16.47 7.00 -3.28
CA LYS A 152 17.42 7.00 -4.42
C LYS A 152 18.13 5.65 -4.47
N ASN A 153 18.54 5.20 -5.66
CA ASN A 153 19.29 3.96 -5.96
C ASN A 153 20.65 3.87 -5.22
N GLN A 154 20.62 3.84 -3.89
CA GLN A 154 21.71 3.45 -3.02
C GLN A 154 21.10 2.43 -2.06
N LEU A 155 20.98 1.20 -2.57
CA LEU A 155 21.11 0.04 -1.70
C LEU A 155 22.57 0.06 -1.25
N LEU A 156 22.86 0.79 -0.18
CA LEU A 156 24.13 0.60 0.51
C LEU A 156 24.09 -0.80 1.10
N ALA A 157 25.16 -1.56 0.89
CA ALA A 157 25.29 -2.95 1.35
C ALA A 157 25.00 -3.10 2.86
N ASP A 158 25.19 -2.03 3.62
CA ASP A 158 25.01 -1.96 5.07
C ASP A 158 23.54 -2.01 5.52
N ASP A 159 22.55 -1.85 4.62
CA ASP A 159 21.12 -1.89 4.95
C ASP A 159 20.48 -3.30 4.81
N VAL A 160 21.24 -4.30 4.33
CA VAL A 160 20.69 -5.60 3.90
C VAL A 160 20.75 -6.70 4.99
N ASP A 161 21.52 -6.49 6.07
CA ASP A 161 21.88 -7.55 7.03
C ASP A 161 20.85 -7.92 8.12
N VAL A 162 19.58 -7.51 8.02
CA VAL A 162 18.58 -7.75 9.10
C VAL A 162 17.36 -8.60 8.67
N LEU A 163 17.33 -9.16 7.45
CA LEU A 163 16.09 -9.69 6.87
C LEU A 163 16.02 -11.20 6.66
N VAL A 164 16.47 -12.00 7.63
CA VAL A 164 16.25 -13.46 7.58
C VAL A 164 15.69 -13.97 8.91
N GLY A 165 14.46 -14.48 8.87
CA GLY A 165 13.97 -15.40 9.90
C GLY A 165 12.52 -15.19 10.35
N GLY A 166 11.63 -16.05 9.86
CA GLY A 166 10.34 -16.32 10.51
C GLY A 166 9.14 -16.22 9.58
N LYS A 167 8.39 -17.33 9.47
CA LYS A 167 7.05 -17.35 8.85
C LYS A 167 6.16 -16.31 9.53
N ILE A 168 5.49 -15.48 8.73
CA ILE A 168 4.56 -14.46 9.22
C ILE A 168 3.17 -15.03 9.13
N ASP A 169 2.52 -15.16 10.27
CA ASP A 169 1.08 -15.40 10.35
C ASP A 169 0.40 -14.10 10.79
N ILE A 170 -0.28 -13.45 9.85
CA ILE A 170 -1.09 -12.25 10.12
C ILE A 170 -2.56 -12.58 10.44
N SER A 171 -2.92 -13.87 10.51
CA SER A 171 -4.30 -14.33 10.73
C SER A 171 -4.73 -14.33 12.19
N ALA A 172 -3.84 -13.98 13.12
CA ALA A 172 -4.20 -13.68 14.50
C ALA A 172 -5.02 -12.38 14.54
N GLY A 173 -6.35 -12.53 14.43
CA GLY A 173 -7.30 -11.50 14.81
C GLY A 173 -7.07 -11.07 16.27
N PRO A 174 -7.62 -9.93 16.70
CA PRO A 174 -7.41 -9.43 18.06
C PRO A 174 -7.81 -10.50 19.06
N THR A 175 -6.85 -10.98 19.85
CA THR A 175 -7.14 -11.71 21.08
C THR A 175 -7.98 -10.79 21.97
N PRO A 176 -9.15 -11.24 22.48
CA PRO A 176 -9.83 -10.48 23.50
C PRO A 176 -8.94 -10.48 24.75
N GLU A 177 -8.95 -9.36 25.47
CA GLU A 177 -8.32 -9.13 26.78
C GLU A 177 -6.94 -8.45 26.78
N THR A 178 -6.97 -7.12 26.75
CA THR A 178 -6.62 -6.34 27.95
C THR A 178 -7.30 -4.98 27.86
N GLN A 179 -8.53 -4.90 28.39
CA GLN A 179 -9.08 -3.61 28.79
C GLN A 179 -8.29 -3.14 30.01
N THR A 180 -7.41 -2.16 29.83
CA THR A 180 -6.97 -1.32 30.94
C THR A 180 -7.95 -0.16 31.08
N GLN A 181 -8.28 0.13 32.34
CA GLN A 181 -9.44 0.90 32.80
C GLN A 181 -9.35 2.43 32.60
N GLU A 182 -8.63 2.94 31.58
CA GLU A 182 -8.31 4.39 31.49
C GLU A 182 -8.79 5.13 30.23
N GLN A 183 -9.68 4.57 29.40
CA GLN A 183 -10.29 5.32 28.29
C GLN A 183 -11.81 5.41 28.34
N ILE A 184 -12.36 5.60 29.55
CA ILE A 184 -13.66 6.23 29.76
C ILE A 184 -13.40 7.67 30.22
N LEU A 185 -12.97 8.55 29.29
CA LEU A 185 -13.22 10.00 29.35
C LEU A 185 -12.77 10.69 28.05
N ALA A 186 -13.58 10.59 27.00
CA ALA A 186 -13.71 11.60 25.95
C ALA A 186 -14.88 11.20 25.04
N MET A 187 -16.07 11.70 25.41
CA MET A 187 -17.18 11.87 24.47
C MET A 187 -16.83 12.95 23.46
#